data_AF-A0A8W8L7B0-F1
#
_entry.id   AF-A0A8W8L7B0-F1
#
_cell.length_a   1.000
_cell.length_b   1.000
_cell.length_c   1.000
_cell.angle_alpha   90.00
_cell.angle_beta   90.00
_cell.angle_gamma   90.00
#
_symmetry.space_group_name_H-M   'P 1'
#
loop_
_entity.id
_entity.type
_entity.pdbx_description
1 polymer ?
#
loop_
_entity_poly.entity_id
_entity_poly.type
_entity_poly.pdbx_seq_one_letter_code
_entity_poly.pdbx_strand_id
1 'polypeptide(L)'
;MSGNNFEITEERLKEYTDNGFIIVKKLFDEEEVRKFKRCFEDTEEVERNKIRVDDSLGREVDLTVWNHPGNDVTGMAARSEKIINAAEKLLGGKEVYHYHGKLIQKNAKSGGTFLWHQDYGYWYKNGCLFPEMLTYFVALDKCDKSNGCLKVLKGSNKCGRIEHSMVAGQTAADIDRVRELKKKLELVHVELEPGDALIFSCNLLHCSGPNNSDRRRWAYLMCYNTRHNNPVKVHHHPCYTPINKNFFVARRENNDLWEGNNFEITEERLKEYTDNGFIIVKKLFDEEEVRKFKRCFEDTEEVERNKIRVDDSLGREVDLTVWNHPGNDVTGMAARSEKIINAAEKVLKGSNKCGCIEHSMVAGQTAADIDRVRELKKKLELVHVELEPGDALIFSCNLLHCSGPNNSDRRRWAYLMCYNTRHNNPVKVHHHPCYTPINKVPNTAIKECENYTDFTGKQFMDPKENSTIIVK
;
A
#
# COMPACT_ATOMS: atom_id res chain seq x y z
N MET A 1 7.31 -34.39 -3.47
CA MET A 1 8.62 -33.74 -3.66
C MET A 1 9.24 -33.60 -2.29
N SER A 2 10.45 -34.16 -2.08
CA SER A 2 11.20 -34.07 -0.82
C SER A 2 11.68 -32.64 -0.58
N GLY A 3 11.68 -32.19 0.68
CA GLY A 3 11.85 -30.80 1.12
C GLY A 3 13.21 -30.13 0.90
N ASN A 4 14.09 -30.69 0.05
CA ASN A 4 15.42 -30.15 -0.23
C ASN A 4 15.50 -29.24 -1.47
N ASN A 5 14.52 -29.27 -2.38
CA ASN A 5 14.49 -28.41 -3.59
C ASN A 5 13.17 -27.62 -3.68
N PHE A 6 12.83 -26.86 -2.64
CA PHE A 6 11.72 -25.92 -2.71
C PHE A 6 12.14 -24.66 -3.46
N GLU A 7 11.52 -24.40 -4.61
CA GLU A 7 11.72 -23.20 -5.41
C GLU A 7 10.38 -22.54 -5.75
N ILE A 8 10.38 -21.21 -5.85
CA ILE A 8 9.21 -20.43 -6.24
C ILE A 8 9.14 -20.35 -7.76
N THR A 9 8.20 -21.08 -8.36
CA THR A 9 7.87 -20.97 -9.79
C THR A 9 7.15 -19.66 -10.10
N GLU A 10 7.10 -19.28 -11.37
CA GLU A 10 6.35 -18.08 -11.81
C GLU A 10 4.85 -18.18 -11.51
N GLU A 11 4.26 -19.38 -11.61
CA GLU A 11 2.86 -19.61 -11.23
C GLU A 11 2.64 -19.31 -9.74
N ARG A 12 3.56 -19.75 -8.88
CA ARG A 12 3.50 -19.53 -7.43
C ARG A 12 3.76 -18.07 -7.07
N LEU A 13 4.63 -17.38 -7.80
CA LEU A 13 4.83 -15.94 -7.67
C LEU A 13 3.57 -15.17 -8.06
N LYS A 14 2.90 -15.57 -9.13
CA LYS A 14 1.61 -14.99 -9.54
C LYS A 14 0.54 -15.24 -8.48
N GLU A 15 0.43 -16.46 -7.95
CA GLU A 15 -0.49 -16.81 -6.86
C GLU A 15 -0.26 -15.91 -5.64
N TYR A 16 0.99 -15.75 -5.21
CA TYR A 16 1.35 -14.87 -4.10
C TYR A 16 0.96 -13.40 -4.36
N THR A 17 1.25 -12.90 -5.56
CA THR A 17 0.93 -11.52 -5.95
C THR A 17 -0.57 -11.27 -5.96
N ASP A 18 -1.33 -12.24 -6.47
CA ASP A 18 -2.78 -12.13 -6.62
C ASP A 18 -3.57 -12.33 -5.33
N ASN A 19 -3.18 -13.34 -4.54
CA ASN A 19 -3.87 -13.73 -3.32
C ASN A 19 -3.32 -13.03 -2.08
N GLY A 20 -2.08 -12.54 -2.15
CA GLY A 20 -1.32 -12.03 -1.01
C GLY A 20 -0.66 -13.11 -0.17
N PHE A 21 -0.81 -14.39 -0.54
CA PHE A 21 -0.18 -15.53 0.12
C PHE A 21 -0.06 -16.75 -0.79
N ILE A 22 0.76 -17.70 -0.34
CA ILE A 22 0.80 -19.08 -0.84
C ILE A 22 0.91 -20.08 0.31
N ILE A 23 0.35 -21.28 0.14
CA ILE A 23 0.51 -22.38 1.08
C ILE A 23 1.50 -23.39 0.51
N VAL A 24 2.56 -23.69 1.25
CA VAL A 24 3.58 -24.68 0.88
C VAL A 24 3.43 -25.89 1.80
N LYS A 25 3.10 -27.04 1.22
CA LYS A 25 2.96 -28.29 1.96
C LYS A 25 4.33 -28.90 2.22
N LYS A 26 4.54 -29.42 3.44
CA LYS A 26 5.80 -30.05 3.86
C LYS A 26 7.04 -29.20 3.53
N LEU A 27 6.98 -27.89 3.80
CA LEU A 27 8.14 -27.01 3.68
C LEU A 27 9.27 -27.48 4.60
N PHE A 28 8.86 -27.94 5.79
CA PHE A 28 9.70 -28.68 6.71
C PHE A 28 9.18 -30.11 6.87
N ASP A 29 10.08 -31.08 6.92
CA ASP A 29 9.72 -32.47 7.16
C ASP A 29 9.48 -32.77 8.65
N GLU A 30 9.06 -33.99 8.94
CA GLU A 30 8.73 -34.42 10.32
C GLU A 30 9.94 -34.36 11.26
N GLU A 31 11.16 -34.59 10.75
CA GLU A 31 12.38 -34.51 11.55
C GLU A 31 12.73 -33.05 11.87
N GLU A 32 12.67 -32.15 10.89
CA GLU A 32 12.87 -30.71 11.07
C GLU A 32 11.85 -30.16 12.08
N VAL A 33 10.56 -30.50 11.92
CA VAL A 33 9.49 -30.10 12.86
C VAL A 33 9.76 -30.60 14.27
N ARG A 34 10.18 -31.86 14.42
CA ARG A 34 10.54 -32.42 15.73
C ARG A 34 11.71 -31.68 16.36
N LYS A 35 12.72 -31.27 15.59
CA LYS A 35 13.84 -30.46 16.10
C LYS A 35 13.37 -29.07 16.56
N PHE A 36 12.46 -28.42 15.83
CA PHE A 36 11.86 -27.15 16.28
C PHE A 36 11.11 -27.31 17.60
N LYS A 37 10.23 -28.32 17.70
CA LYS A 37 9.48 -28.59 18.93
C LYS A 37 10.41 -28.79 20.11
N ARG A 38 11.41 -29.66 19.96
CA ARG A 38 12.42 -29.89 20.98
C ARG A 38 13.16 -28.61 21.37
N CYS A 39 13.57 -27.80 20.41
CA CYS A 39 14.23 -26.52 20.69
C CYS A 39 13.33 -25.57 21.51
N PHE A 40 12.04 -25.50 21.20
CA PHE A 40 11.13 -24.61 21.91
C PHE A 40 10.67 -25.15 23.27
N GLU A 41 10.57 -26.47 23.43
CA GLU A 41 10.16 -27.12 24.67
C GLU A 41 11.30 -27.26 25.69
N ASP A 42 12.51 -27.56 25.22
CA ASP A 42 13.66 -27.88 26.08
C ASP A 42 14.47 -26.62 26.49
N THR A 43 14.09 -25.42 26.02
CA THR A 43 14.87 -24.19 26.27
C THR A 43 14.15 -23.24 27.22
N GLU A 44 14.76 -22.98 28.38
CA GLU A 44 14.24 -22.02 29.38
C GLU A 44 14.08 -20.60 28.84
N GLU A 45 14.87 -20.22 27.84
CA GLU A 45 14.81 -18.89 27.21
C GLU A 45 13.43 -18.59 26.59
N VAL A 46 12.73 -19.61 26.08
CA VAL A 46 11.38 -19.41 25.53
C VAL A 46 10.40 -19.03 26.64
N GLU A 47 10.48 -19.72 27.78
CA GLU A 47 9.62 -19.45 28.94
C GLU A 47 9.96 -18.10 29.58
N ARG A 48 11.25 -17.79 29.71
CA ARG A 48 11.74 -16.54 30.31
C ARG A 48 11.35 -15.29 29.52
N ASN A 49 11.29 -15.40 28.19
CA ASN A 49 10.99 -14.27 27.29
C ASN A 49 9.55 -14.31 26.76
N LYS A 50 8.67 -15.12 27.36
CA LYS A 50 7.27 -15.22 26.98
C LYS A 50 6.50 -13.97 27.39
N ILE A 51 5.72 -13.44 26.45
CA ILE A 51 4.80 -12.34 26.64
C ILE A 51 3.38 -12.89 26.54
N ARG A 52 2.53 -12.54 27.52
CA ARG A 52 1.10 -12.84 27.46
C ARG A 52 0.38 -11.71 26.75
N VAL A 53 -0.29 -12.06 25.66
CA VAL A 53 -1.12 -11.13 24.89
C VAL A 53 -2.58 -11.40 25.25
N ASP A 54 -3.19 -10.45 25.94
CA ASP A 54 -4.63 -10.47 26.25
C ASP A 54 -5.43 -10.28 24.95
N ASP A 55 -6.48 -11.09 24.76
CA ASP A 55 -7.42 -10.91 23.66
C ASP A 55 -8.60 -9.97 23.98
N SER A 56 -8.63 -9.46 25.21
CA SER A 56 -9.71 -8.67 25.84
C SER A 56 -11.08 -9.32 25.78
N LEU A 57 -11.13 -10.63 25.56
CA LEU A 57 -12.30 -11.49 25.62
C LEU A 57 -12.16 -12.54 26.73
N GLY A 58 -11.21 -12.33 27.64
CA GLY A 58 -10.95 -13.19 28.80
C GLY A 58 -10.03 -14.38 28.51
N ARG A 59 -9.23 -14.32 27.43
CA ARG A 59 -8.24 -15.34 27.08
C ARG A 59 -6.90 -14.71 26.73
N GLU A 60 -5.84 -15.51 26.82
CA GLU A 60 -4.47 -15.06 26.58
C GLU A 60 -3.81 -15.92 25.48
N VAL A 61 -2.87 -15.33 24.76
CA VAL A 61 -1.95 -16.04 23.86
C VAL A 61 -0.52 -15.79 24.31
N ASP A 62 0.26 -16.86 24.41
CA ASP A 62 1.68 -16.79 24.72
C ASP A 62 2.46 -16.50 23.43
N LEU A 63 3.33 -15.49 23.48
CA LEU A 63 4.14 -15.00 22.37
C LEU A 63 5.59 -14.79 22.81
N THR A 64 6.54 -15.39 22.10
CA THR A 64 7.98 -15.10 22.27
C THR A 64 8.52 -14.50 20.98
N VAL A 65 9.28 -13.40 21.06
CA VAL A 65 9.81 -12.66 19.90
C VAL A 65 11.32 -12.49 20.04
N TRP A 66 12.06 -12.69 18.96
CA TRP A 66 13.50 -12.44 18.91
C TRP A 66 13.91 -11.82 17.57
N ASN A 67 14.95 -11.00 17.60
CA ASN A 67 15.33 -10.19 16.44
C ASN A 67 16.35 -10.87 15.53
N HIS A 68 17.31 -11.59 16.11
CA HIS A 68 18.38 -12.23 15.35
C HIS A 68 18.22 -13.75 15.36
N PRO A 69 18.41 -14.43 14.22
CA PRO A 69 18.06 -15.84 14.09
C PRO A 69 18.83 -16.78 15.05
N GLY A 70 19.96 -16.39 15.63
CA GLY A 70 20.74 -17.27 16.51
C GLY A 70 21.47 -18.37 15.74
N ASN A 71 22.07 -19.34 16.42
CA ASN A 71 22.76 -20.49 15.81
C ASN A 71 22.12 -21.85 16.14
N ASP A 72 20.98 -21.84 16.80
CA ASP A 72 20.15 -23.02 17.02
C ASP A 72 19.40 -23.43 15.74
N VAL A 73 18.55 -24.46 15.85
CA VAL A 73 17.79 -25.00 14.71
C VAL A 73 16.84 -23.97 14.09
N THR A 74 16.27 -23.05 14.88
CA THR A 74 15.39 -21.99 14.36
C THR A 74 16.21 -21.00 13.55
N GLY A 75 17.43 -20.68 14.00
CA GLY A 75 18.36 -19.84 13.27
C GLY A 75 18.91 -20.44 11.99
N MET A 76 19.19 -21.74 11.99
CA MET A 76 19.58 -22.47 10.78
C MET A 76 18.45 -22.49 9.77
N ALA A 77 17.21 -22.75 10.21
CA ALA A 77 16.04 -22.72 9.32
C ALA A 77 15.82 -21.33 8.72
N ALA A 78 15.86 -20.29 9.56
CA ALA A 78 15.67 -18.90 9.16
C ALA A 78 16.76 -18.36 8.21
N ARG A 79 17.90 -19.05 8.07
CA ARG A 79 18.97 -18.71 7.12
C ARG A 79 19.17 -19.75 6.02
N SER A 80 18.35 -20.79 5.98
CA SER A 80 18.48 -21.85 4.97
C SER A 80 18.20 -21.34 3.56
N GLU A 81 18.89 -21.90 2.56
CA GLU A 81 18.79 -21.46 1.17
C GLU A 81 17.34 -21.48 0.66
N LYS A 82 16.57 -22.55 0.95
CA LYS A 82 15.16 -22.68 0.55
C LYS A 82 14.29 -21.54 1.06
N ILE A 83 14.55 -21.03 2.26
CA ILE A 83 13.77 -19.93 2.86
C ILE A 83 14.20 -18.59 2.27
N ILE A 84 15.50 -18.31 2.19
CA ILE A 84 15.93 -17.00 1.73
C ILE A 84 15.71 -16.83 0.23
N ASN A 85 16.01 -17.85 -0.59
CA ASN A 85 15.83 -17.76 -2.05
C ASN A 85 14.35 -17.57 -2.41
N ALA A 86 13.45 -18.25 -1.71
CA ALA A 86 12.02 -18.04 -1.86
C ALA A 86 11.59 -16.62 -1.42
N ALA A 87 12.13 -16.11 -0.31
CA ALA A 87 11.82 -14.77 0.17
C ALA A 87 12.28 -13.68 -0.82
N GLU A 88 13.51 -13.79 -1.34
CA GLU A 88 14.05 -12.87 -2.35
C GLU A 88 13.20 -12.90 -3.61
N LYS A 89 12.86 -14.08 -4.13
CA LYS A 89 12.02 -14.23 -5.33
C LYS A 89 10.64 -13.59 -5.13
N LEU A 90 9.99 -13.86 -4.00
CA LEU A 90 8.67 -13.27 -3.66
C LEU A 90 8.73 -11.75 -3.42
N LEU A 91 9.89 -11.21 -3.06
CA LEU A 91 10.13 -9.76 -2.86
C LEU A 91 10.81 -9.10 -4.08
N GLY A 92 10.70 -9.73 -5.26
CA GLY A 92 11.14 -9.15 -6.53
C GLY A 92 12.64 -9.29 -6.81
N GLY A 93 13.27 -10.36 -6.33
CA GLY A 93 14.70 -10.65 -6.53
C GLY A 93 15.64 -9.79 -5.69
N LYS A 94 15.12 -9.11 -4.67
CA LYS A 94 15.89 -8.19 -3.83
C LYS A 94 16.49 -8.94 -2.65
N GLU A 95 17.73 -8.59 -2.28
CA GLU A 95 18.38 -9.11 -1.08
C GLU A 95 17.52 -8.83 0.16
N VAL A 96 17.34 -9.87 0.99
CA VAL A 96 16.52 -9.80 2.21
C VAL A 96 17.37 -10.01 3.45
N TYR A 97 16.87 -9.52 4.58
CA TYR A 97 17.38 -9.84 5.90
C TYR A 97 16.26 -10.34 6.82
N HIS A 98 16.64 -11.12 7.82
CA HIS A 98 15.71 -11.56 8.87
C HIS A 98 15.32 -10.37 9.74
N TYR A 99 14.03 -10.05 9.77
CA TYR A 99 13.49 -8.95 10.54
C TYR A 99 13.11 -9.37 11.97
N HIS A 100 12.44 -10.50 12.17
CA HIS A 100 12.31 -11.12 13.49
C HIS A 100 11.74 -12.53 13.37
N GLY A 101 11.95 -13.32 14.42
CA GLY A 101 11.31 -14.59 14.65
C GLY A 101 10.24 -14.45 15.73
N LYS A 102 9.17 -15.25 15.62
CA LYS A 102 8.14 -15.35 16.67
C LYS A 102 7.72 -16.79 16.90
N LEU A 103 7.47 -17.14 18.15
CA LEU A 103 6.73 -18.34 18.51
C LEU A 103 5.34 -17.93 19.02
N ILE A 104 4.28 -18.40 18.35
CA ILE A 104 2.90 -18.20 18.80
C ILE A 104 2.40 -19.50 19.43
N GLN A 105 1.99 -19.43 20.69
CA GLN A 105 1.57 -20.58 21.48
C GLN A 105 0.10 -20.39 21.92
N LYS A 106 -0.82 -21.09 21.25
CA LYS A 106 -2.21 -21.16 21.71
C LYS A 106 -2.42 -22.42 22.54
N ASN A 107 -2.58 -22.24 23.85
CA ASN A 107 -2.88 -23.33 24.77
C ASN A 107 -4.25 -23.96 24.49
N ALA A 108 -4.39 -25.27 24.77
CA ALA A 108 -5.64 -25.99 24.61
C ALA A 108 -6.74 -25.35 25.46
N LYS A 109 -7.95 -25.22 24.91
CA LYS A 109 -9.16 -24.61 25.52
C LYS A 109 -9.07 -23.12 25.91
N SER A 110 -7.88 -22.58 26.13
CA SER A 110 -7.68 -21.23 26.69
C SER A 110 -6.99 -20.25 25.74
N GLY A 111 -6.41 -20.71 24.63
CA GLY A 111 -5.70 -19.80 23.71
C GLY A 111 -6.60 -18.72 23.12
N GLY A 112 -6.21 -17.46 23.29
CA GLY A 112 -6.97 -16.27 22.88
C GLY A 112 -6.97 -15.97 21.37
N THR A 113 -7.66 -14.90 21.00
CA THR A 113 -7.87 -14.43 19.62
C THR A 113 -6.80 -13.41 19.22
N PHE A 114 -6.32 -13.46 17.97
CA PHE A 114 -5.66 -12.29 17.36
C PHE A 114 -6.67 -11.56 16.50
N LEU A 115 -6.81 -10.25 16.74
CA LEU A 115 -7.72 -9.38 15.97
C LEU A 115 -7.30 -9.28 14.50
N TRP A 116 -8.21 -8.81 13.64
CA TRP A 116 -7.86 -8.52 12.25
C TRP A 116 -6.76 -7.47 12.19
N HIS A 117 -5.66 -7.78 11.50
CA HIS A 117 -4.55 -6.88 11.33
C HIS A 117 -3.80 -7.13 10.02
N GLN A 118 -2.87 -6.23 9.73
CA GLN A 118 -1.82 -6.38 8.72
C GLN A 118 -0.50 -6.21 9.47
N ASP A 119 0.50 -7.04 9.19
CA ASP A 119 1.81 -6.92 9.84
C ASP A 119 2.43 -5.55 9.58
N TYR A 120 2.23 -5.03 8.37
CA TYR A 120 2.69 -3.71 8.00
C TYR A 120 2.03 -2.59 8.81
N GLY A 121 0.87 -2.81 9.44
CA GLY A 121 0.23 -1.80 10.29
C GLY A 121 1.13 -1.30 11.42
N TYR A 122 1.81 -2.22 12.11
CA TYR A 122 2.77 -1.88 13.15
C TYR A 122 4.21 -1.73 12.62
N TRP A 123 4.61 -2.46 11.57
CA TRP A 123 5.94 -2.23 10.95
C TRP A 123 6.07 -0.85 10.29
N TYR A 124 4.95 -0.27 9.82
CA TYR A 124 4.86 1.11 9.36
C TYR A 124 5.28 2.09 10.47
N LYS A 125 4.81 1.86 11.70
CA LYS A 125 5.14 2.68 12.88
C LYS A 125 6.59 2.47 13.33
N ASN A 126 7.14 1.26 13.12
CA ASN A 126 8.55 0.93 13.36
C ASN A 126 9.53 1.62 12.39
N GLY A 127 9.03 2.35 11.38
CA GLY A 127 9.87 3.11 10.44
C GLY A 127 10.23 2.37 9.16
N CYS A 128 9.60 1.23 8.84
CA CYS A 128 9.69 0.63 7.51
C CYS A 128 8.93 1.51 6.51
N LEU A 129 9.61 1.99 5.47
CA LEU A 129 9.05 2.97 4.53
C LEU A 129 8.20 2.34 3.43
N PHE A 130 8.54 1.12 3.01
CA PHE A 130 7.84 0.35 1.99
C PHE A 130 7.26 -0.94 2.58
N PRO A 131 6.15 -1.48 2.06
CA PRO A 131 5.58 -2.76 2.45
C PRO A 131 6.29 -3.95 1.78
N GLU A 132 7.63 -3.91 1.73
CA GLU A 132 8.46 -4.94 1.08
C GLU A 132 8.91 -5.99 2.09
N MET A 133 7.92 -6.59 2.74
CA MET A 133 8.11 -7.53 3.85
C MET A 133 7.14 -8.70 3.71
N LEU A 134 7.56 -9.86 4.18
CA LEU A 134 6.73 -11.06 4.21
C LEU A 134 6.98 -11.88 5.48
N THR A 135 6.03 -12.77 5.76
CA THR A 135 6.06 -13.67 6.91
C THR A 135 5.90 -15.10 6.42
N TYR A 136 6.81 -15.98 6.84
CA TYR A 136 6.56 -17.42 6.87
C TYR A 136 5.86 -17.74 8.17
N PHE A 137 4.72 -18.40 8.10
CA PHE A 137 4.03 -18.99 9.24
C PHE A 137 4.12 -20.51 9.10
N VAL A 138 4.93 -21.14 9.93
CA VAL A 138 5.19 -22.58 9.90
C VAL A 138 4.37 -23.26 11.00
N ALA A 139 3.51 -24.20 10.61
CA ALA A 139 2.74 -24.99 11.56
C ALA A 139 3.67 -26.01 12.26
N LEU A 140 3.82 -25.90 13.59
CA LEU A 140 4.49 -26.93 14.38
C LEU A 140 3.49 -27.98 14.86
N ASP A 141 2.28 -27.53 15.19
CA ASP A 141 1.13 -28.39 15.43
C ASP A 141 0.12 -28.25 14.30
N LYS A 142 -0.73 -29.27 14.11
CA LYS A 142 -1.86 -29.20 13.19
C LYS A 142 -2.68 -27.96 13.51
N CYS A 143 -2.95 -27.14 12.50
CA CYS A 143 -3.77 -25.94 12.59
C CYS A 143 -5.08 -26.20 11.84
N ASP A 144 -6.21 -26.13 12.54
CA ASP A 144 -7.54 -26.30 11.96
C ASP A 144 -8.52 -25.31 12.60
N LYS A 145 -9.76 -25.27 12.10
CA LYS A 145 -10.78 -24.36 12.65
C LYS A 145 -11.02 -24.54 14.15
N SER A 146 -10.87 -25.75 14.69
CA SER A 146 -11.16 -26.05 16.10
C SER A 146 -10.13 -25.45 17.06
N ASN A 147 -8.88 -25.30 16.62
CA ASN A 147 -7.78 -24.78 17.44
C ASN A 147 -7.30 -23.38 17.02
N GLY A 148 -8.11 -22.67 16.25
CA GLY A 148 -7.85 -21.27 15.91
C GLY A 148 -6.80 -21.11 14.80
N CYS A 149 -6.94 -21.85 13.70
CA CYS A 149 -6.16 -21.59 12.49
C CYS A 149 -6.26 -20.13 12.04
N LEU A 150 -5.28 -19.68 11.24
CA LEU A 150 -5.35 -18.36 10.64
C LEU A 150 -6.56 -18.26 9.71
N LYS A 151 -7.15 -17.07 9.67
CA LYS A 151 -8.16 -16.64 8.71
C LYS A 151 -7.55 -15.49 7.92
N VAL A 152 -7.66 -15.53 6.60
CA VAL A 152 -7.14 -14.49 5.71
C VAL A 152 -8.23 -14.00 4.75
N LEU A 153 -8.16 -12.74 4.34
CA LEU A 153 -8.96 -12.24 3.21
C LEU A 153 -8.12 -12.27 1.94
N LYS A 154 -8.41 -13.24 1.07
CA LYS A 154 -7.65 -13.47 -0.16
C LYS A 154 -7.68 -12.23 -1.06
N GLY A 155 -6.51 -11.78 -1.48
CA GLY A 155 -6.31 -10.60 -2.32
C GLY A 155 -6.35 -9.27 -1.57
N SER A 156 -6.51 -9.26 -0.24
CA SER A 156 -6.59 -8.00 0.51
C SER A 156 -5.26 -7.24 0.57
N ASN A 157 -4.14 -7.87 0.24
CA ASN A 157 -2.84 -7.21 0.07
C ASN A 157 -2.90 -6.09 -0.97
N LYS A 158 -3.77 -6.23 -1.98
CA LYS A 158 -4.00 -5.24 -3.04
C LYS A 158 -4.69 -3.97 -2.55
N CYS A 159 -5.30 -4.00 -1.36
CA CYS A 159 -5.85 -2.82 -0.71
C CYS A 159 -4.77 -1.89 -0.14
N GLY A 160 -3.49 -2.31 -0.17
CA GLY A 160 -2.40 -1.62 0.53
C GLY A 160 -2.56 -1.71 2.05
N ARG A 161 -1.83 -0.85 2.76
CA ARG A 161 -2.02 -0.67 4.21
C ARG A 161 -3.36 0.02 4.45
N ILE A 162 -4.18 -0.51 5.35
CA ILE A 162 -5.33 0.19 5.90
C ILE A 162 -5.01 0.76 7.29
N GLU A 163 -5.89 1.57 7.84
CA GLU A 163 -5.71 2.20 9.14
C GLU A 163 -5.66 1.15 10.26
N HIS A 164 -4.79 1.39 11.25
CA HIS A 164 -4.69 0.57 12.45
C HIS A 164 -4.83 1.44 13.70
N SER A 165 -5.42 0.87 14.74
CA SER A 165 -5.56 1.48 16.06
C SER A 165 -5.29 0.45 17.15
N MET A 166 -4.97 0.93 18.35
CA MET A 166 -4.86 0.07 19.51
C MET A 166 -6.27 -0.29 19.98
N VAL A 167 -6.63 -1.57 19.87
CA VAL A 167 -7.90 -2.11 20.35
C VAL A 167 -7.54 -3.27 21.25
N ALA A 168 -8.02 -3.26 22.50
CA ALA A 168 -7.85 -4.41 23.38
C ALA A 168 -6.36 -4.79 23.61
N GLY A 169 -5.46 -3.80 23.65
CA GLY A 169 -4.01 -4.03 23.78
C GLY A 169 -3.33 -4.60 22.52
N GLN A 170 -4.08 -4.75 21.41
CA GLN A 170 -3.57 -5.22 20.13
C GLN A 170 -3.66 -4.13 19.06
N THR A 171 -2.66 -4.08 18.17
CA THR A 171 -2.75 -3.26 16.96
C THR A 171 -3.71 -3.92 15.97
N ALA A 172 -4.93 -3.42 15.89
CA ALA A 172 -5.99 -3.95 15.04
C ALA A 172 -6.25 -3.03 13.83
N ALA A 173 -6.65 -3.61 12.71
CA ALA A 173 -7.07 -2.88 11.52
C ALA A 173 -8.45 -2.26 11.72
N ASP A 174 -8.75 -1.18 10.97
CA ASP A 174 -10.07 -0.54 10.94
C ASP A 174 -11.16 -1.58 10.64
N ILE A 175 -11.98 -1.86 11.66
CA ILE A 175 -12.98 -2.92 11.63
C ILE A 175 -14.10 -2.63 10.62
N ASP A 176 -14.43 -1.36 10.38
CA ASP A 176 -15.43 -0.99 9.39
C ASP A 176 -14.92 -1.27 7.99
N ARG A 177 -13.65 -0.93 7.72
CA ARG A 177 -13.02 -1.28 6.44
C ARG A 177 -12.93 -2.78 6.25
N VAL A 178 -12.58 -3.53 7.31
CA VAL A 178 -12.56 -5.01 7.27
C VAL A 178 -13.95 -5.58 6.98
N ARG A 179 -15.03 -5.08 7.61
CA ARG A 179 -16.41 -5.54 7.37
C ARG A 179 -16.80 -5.43 5.91
N GLU A 180 -16.39 -4.36 5.23
CA GLU A 180 -16.74 -4.10 3.84
C GLU A 180 -15.90 -4.92 2.88
N LEU A 181 -14.61 -5.11 3.19
CA LEU A 181 -13.74 -6.02 2.46
C LEU A 181 -14.25 -7.47 2.53
N LYS A 182 -14.78 -7.91 3.68
CA LYS A 182 -15.40 -9.24 3.81
C LYS A 182 -16.62 -9.47 2.91
N LYS A 183 -17.30 -8.41 2.45
CA LYS A 183 -18.40 -8.52 1.49
C LYS A 183 -17.90 -8.74 0.05
N LYS A 184 -16.66 -8.34 -0.24
CA LYS A 184 -16.06 -8.34 -1.58
C LYS A 184 -14.99 -9.41 -1.78
N LEU A 185 -14.34 -9.86 -0.71
CA LEU A 185 -13.20 -10.78 -0.76
C LEU A 185 -13.51 -12.12 -0.10
N GLU A 186 -12.89 -13.17 -0.62
CA GLU A 186 -13.01 -14.53 -0.10
C GLU A 186 -12.32 -14.66 1.28
N LEU A 187 -13.07 -15.13 2.28
CA LEU A 187 -12.54 -15.50 3.60
C LEU A 187 -12.02 -16.94 3.57
N VAL A 188 -10.70 -17.11 3.70
CA VAL A 188 -10.05 -18.42 3.69
C VAL A 188 -9.62 -18.80 5.10
N HIS A 189 -9.98 -20.00 5.55
CA HIS A 189 -9.44 -20.62 6.76
C HIS A 189 -8.20 -21.43 6.37
N VAL A 190 -7.05 -21.10 6.94
CA VAL A 190 -5.76 -21.68 6.55
C VAL A 190 -5.47 -22.90 7.43
N GLU A 191 -5.91 -24.07 6.99
CA GLU A 191 -5.65 -25.34 7.67
C GLU A 191 -4.33 -25.96 7.22
N LEU A 192 -3.47 -26.30 8.17
CA LEU A 192 -2.08 -26.69 7.97
C LEU A 192 -1.75 -27.93 8.80
N GLU A 193 -1.03 -28.88 8.22
CA GLU A 193 -0.41 -29.98 8.96
C GLU A 193 0.98 -29.55 9.46
N PRO A 194 1.54 -30.20 10.50
CA PRO A 194 2.89 -29.94 10.95
C PRO A 194 3.90 -29.95 9.79
N GLY A 195 4.71 -28.90 9.67
CA GLY A 195 5.70 -28.73 8.60
C GLY A 195 5.19 -27.99 7.36
N ASP A 196 3.87 -27.80 7.22
CA ASP A 196 3.31 -26.89 6.23
C ASP A 196 3.60 -25.43 6.61
N ALA A 197 3.66 -24.57 5.60
CA ALA A 197 3.83 -23.13 5.79
C ALA A 197 2.82 -22.31 4.99
N LEU A 198 2.34 -21.23 5.59
CA LEU A 198 1.70 -20.12 4.91
C LEU A 198 2.76 -19.02 4.73
N ILE A 199 3.05 -18.62 3.49
CA ILE A 199 3.92 -17.48 3.20
C ILE A 199 3.02 -16.34 2.76
N PHE A 200 3.03 -15.21 3.47
CA PHE A 200 2.10 -14.12 3.21
C PHE A 200 2.74 -12.73 3.24
N SER A 201 2.17 -11.83 2.45
CA SER A 201 2.55 -10.43 2.38
C SER A 201 2.20 -9.70 3.67
N CYS A 202 3.05 -8.75 4.08
CA CYS A 202 2.79 -7.90 5.25
C CYS A 202 1.48 -7.08 5.19
N ASN A 203 0.90 -6.92 4.00
CA ASN A 203 -0.40 -6.27 3.79
C ASN A 203 -1.58 -7.25 3.69
N LEU A 204 -1.38 -8.56 3.85
CA LEU A 204 -2.51 -9.49 3.89
C LEU A 204 -3.29 -9.28 5.20
N LEU A 205 -4.60 -9.08 5.10
CA LEU A 205 -5.48 -9.01 6.26
C LEU A 205 -5.65 -10.42 6.80
N HIS A 206 -5.28 -10.58 8.06
CA HIS A 206 -5.36 -11.87 8.73
C HIS A 206 -5.75 -11.72 10.20
N CYS A 207 -6.34 -12.78 10.75
CA CYS A 207 -6.68 -12.92 12.17
C CYS A 207 -6.63 -14.39 12.56
N SER A 208 -6.86 -14.72 13.84
CA SER A 208 -7.11 -16.10 14.25
C SER A 208 -8.16 -16.16 15.34
N GLY A 209 -9.01 -17.19 15.28
CA GLY A 209 -9.98 -17.46 16.36
C GLY A 209 -9.31 -18.04 17.61
N PRO A 210 -10.04 -18.18 18.72
CA PRO A 210 -9.51 -18.79 19.92
C PRO A 210 -9.27 -20.30 19.70
N ASN A 211 -8.44 -20.90 20.55
CA ASN A 211 -8.28 -22.35 20.60
C ASN A 211 -9.32 -22.95 21.55
N ASN A 212 -10.32 -23.63 20.99
CA ASN A 212 -11.37 -24.32 21.75
C ASN A 212 -11.14 -25.83 21.84
N SER A 213 -10.10 -26.34 21.20
CA SER A 213 -9.81 -27.77 21.14
C SER A 213 -9.05 -28.26 22.37
N ASP A 214 -8.99 -29.58 22.53
CA ASP A 214 -8.12 -30.25 23.52
C ASP A 214 -6.63 -30.29 23.11
N ARG A 215 -6.26 -29.74 21.96
CA ARG A 215 -4.88 -29.71 21.46
C ARG A 215 -4.32 -28.30 21.54
N ARG A 216 -3.05 -28.16 21.92
CA ARG A 216 -2.34 -26.88 21.75
C ARG A 216 -2.10 -26.61 20.25
N ARG A 217 -1.78 -25.35 19.92
CA ARG A 217 -1.41 -24.95 18.56
C ARG A 217 -0.21 -24.01 18.56
N TRP A 218 0.98 -24.56 18.31
CA TRP A 218 2.19 -23.77 18.14
C TRP A 218 2.50 -23.47 16.67
N ALA A 219 2.98 -22.26 16.41
CA ALA A 219 3.48 -21.86 15.09
C ALA A 219 4.75 -21.03 15.21
N TYR A 220 5.71 -21.31 14.35
CA TYR A 220 6.96 -20.56 14.22
C TYR A 220 6.86 -19.59 13.05
N LEU A 221 7.10 -18.30 13.30
CA LEU A 221 7.09 -17.26 12.28
C LEU A 221 8.50 -16.75 12.02
N MET A 222 8.83 -16.58 10.74
CA MET A 222 10.06 -15.93 10.26
C MET A 222 9.66 -14.76 9.36
N CYS A 223 10.00 -13.55 9.77
CA CYS A 223 9.66 -12.34 9.02
C CYS A 223 10.90 -11.79 8.33
N TYR A 224 10.75 -11.38 7.07
CA TYR A 224 11.83 -10.85 6.24
C TYR A 224 11.49 -9.46 5.71
N ASN A 225 12.54 -8.66 5.54
CA ASN A 225 12.46 -7.34 4.93
C ASN A 225 13.57 -7.19 3.89
N THR A 226 13.37 -6.33 2.89
CA THR A 226 14.39 -6.05 1.87
C THR A 226 15.47 -5.11 2.41
N ARG A 227 16.71 -5.28 1.96
CA ARG A 227 17.87 -4.52 2.43
C ARG A 227 17.70 -3.00 2.33
N HIS A 228 17.19 -2.48 1.21
CA HIS A 228 16.99 -1.03 1.01
C HIS A 228 15.83 -0.47 1.83
N ASN A 229 14.93 -1.34 2.31
CA ASN A 229 13.81 -0.97 3.18
C ASN A 229 14.16 -1.06 4.68
N ASN A 230 15.45 -0.91 5.03
CA ASN A 230 15.88 -0.79 6.43
C ASN A 230 15.08 0.31 7.17
N PRO A 231 14.57 0.04 8.40
CA PRO A 231 13.82 1.02 9.18
C PRO A 231 14.59 2.32 9.39
N VAL A 232 13.90 3.45 9.29
CA VAL A 232 14.50 4.78 9.48
C VAL A 232 14.48 5.26 10.93
N LYS A 233 13.76 4.55 11.80
CA LYS A 233 13.73 4.81 13.24
C LYS A 233 14.59 3.78 13.95
N VAL A 234 15.46 4.22 14.84
CA VAL A 234 16.15 3.32 15.78
C VAL A 234 15.11 2.82 16.77
N HIS A 235 14.96 1.51 16.86
CA HIS A 235 13.94 0.87 17.69
C HIS A 235 14.43 -0.51 18.16
N HIS A 236 13.65 -1.20 18.98
CA HIS A 236 13.99 -2.54 19.46
C HIS A 236 13.95 -3.62 18.38
N HIS A 237 13.44 -3.34 17.17
CA HIS A 237 13.51 -4.26 16.03
C HIS A 237 14.79 -4.06 15.23
N PRO A 238 15.33 -5.12 14.59
CA PRO A 238 16.65 -5.06 14.01
C PRO A 238 16.67 -4.25 12.71
N CYS A 239 17.79 -3.55 12.55
CA CYS A 239 18.22 -3.04 11.27
C CYS A 239 18.83 -4.15 10.41
N TYR A 240 19.06 -3.83 9.14
CA TYR A 240 19.68 -4.69 8.15
C TYR A 240 20.91 -5.40 8.74
N THR A 241 20.84 -6.72 8.76
CA THR A 241 21.95 -7.60 9.11
C THR A 241 22.16 -8.54 7.93
N PRO A 242 23.33 -8.51 7.26
CA PRO A 242 23.56 -9.36 6.11
C PRO A 242 23.41 -10.83 6.49
N ILE A 243 22.76 -11.59 5.62
CA ILE A 243 22.71 -13.05 5.72
C ILE A 243 23.88 -13.56 4.87
N ASN A 244 24.87 -14.19 5.50
CA ASN A 244 26.01 -14.75 4.77
C ASN A 244 25.54 -15.85 3.82
N LYS A 245 25.45 -15.52 2.53
CA LYS A 245 25.26 -16.44 1.41
C LYS A 245 26.47 -16.34 0.49
N ASN A 246 27.07 -17.47 0.14
CA ASN A 246 28.06 -17.48 -0.93
C ASN A 246 27.34 -17.46 -2.29
N PHE A 247 27.01 -16.29 -2.85
CA PHE A 247 26.47 -16.23 -4.23
C PHE A 247 26.88 -14.98 -5.04
N PHE A 248 27.14 -15.21 -6.33
CA PHE A 248 27.39 -14.25 -7.41
C PHE A 248 26.06 -13.70 -7.97
N VAL A 249 26.04 -12.43 -8.38
CA VAL A 249 24.91 -11.82 -9.13
C VAL A 249 25.45 -11.03 -10.32
N ALA A 250 24.95 -11.32 -11.52
CA ALA A 250 25.20 -10.56 -12.74
C ALA A 250 24.11 -9.51 -12.96
N ARG A 251 24.51 -8.28 -13.32
CA ARG A 251 23.63 -7.17 -13.73
C ARG A 251 23.55 -7.07 -15.26
N ARG A 252 22.42 -6.60 -15.77
CA ARG A 252 22.30 -6.01 -17.12
C ARG A 252 21.78 -4.58 -17.01
N GLU A 253 22.39 -3.71 -17.81
CA GLU A 253 22.00 -2.33 -18.10
C GLU A 253 21.22 -2.30 -19.42
N ASN A 254 20.29 -1.35 -19.57
CA ASN A 254 20.42 -0.30 -20.60
C ASN A 254 19.29 0.75 -20.56
N ASN A 255 19.70 1.95 -20.96
CA ASN A 255 18.91 3.12 -21.32
C ASN A 255 18.15 2.92 -22.64
N ASP A 256 17.10 3.70 -22.89
CA ASP A 256 17.06 4.67 -23.99
C ASP A 256 15.79 5.56 -23.93
N LEU A 257 15.94 6.81 -24.35
CA LEU A 257 14.91 7.85 -24.47
C LEU A 257 14.43 7.92 -25.93
N TRP A 258 13.11 7.98 -26.18
CA TRP A 258 12.54 8.19 -27.51
C TRP A 258 11.26 9.04 -27.50
N GLU A 259 11.14 9.94 -28.48
CA GLU A 259 10.01 10.86 -28.74
C GLU A 259 8.96 10.25 -29.69
N GLY A 260 7.67 10.60 -29.51
CA GLY A 260 6.62 10.26 -30.47
C GLY A 260 5.20 10.72 -30.06
N ASN A 261 4.52 11.44 -30.95
CA ASN A 261 3.14 11.92 -30.82
C ASN A 261 2.12 10.81 -31.10
N ASN A 262 1.92 9.88 -30.17
CA ASN A 262 0.70 9.07 -30.13
C ASN A 262 0.28 8.78 -28.68
N PHE A 263 -1.01 8.95 -28.40
CA PHE A 263 -1.66 8.81 -27.08
C PHE A 263 -1.79 7.34 -26.62
N GLU A 264 -1.16 6.39 -27.31
CA GLU A 264 -1.31 4.98 -26.98
C GLU A 264 -0.58 4.65 -25.66
N ILE A 265 -1.29 4.01 -24.73
CA ILE A 265 -0.69 3.46 -23.50
C ILE A 265 -0.08 2.12 -23.88
N THR A 266 1.21 2.16 -24.25
CA THR A 266 2.01 0.96 -24.50
C THR A 266 2.29 0.22 -23.19
N GLU A 267 2.68 -1.06 -23.27
CA GLU A 267 3.13 -1.82 -22.09
C GLU A 267 4.29 -1.14 -21.38
N GLU A 268 5.18 -0.49 -22.13
CA GLU A 268 6.30 0.27 -21.60
C GLU A 268 5.84 1.49 -20.79
N ARG A 269 4.88 2.28 -21.29
CA ARG A 269 4.30 3.39 -20.53
C ARG A 269 3.55 2.92 -19.29
N LEU A 270 2.88 1.78 -19.36
CA LEU A 270 2.24 1.17 -18.20
C LEU A 270 3.27 0.73 -17.15
N LYS A 271 4.40 0.18 -17.61
CA LYS A 271 5.52 -0.19 -16.74
C LYS A 271 6.13 1.06 -16.09
N GLU A 272 6.36 2.11 -16.87
CA GLU A 272 6.86 3.40 -16.36
C GLU A 272 5.93 3.98 -15.29
N TYR A 273 4.62 4.02 -15.57
CA TYR A 273 3.62 4.46 -14.60
C TYR A 273 3.63 3.62 -13.32
N THR A 274 3.77 2.30 -13.45
CA THR A 274 3.84 1.39 -12.31
C THR A 274 5.10 1.62 -11.48
N ASP A 275 6.23 1.85 -12.14
CA ASP A 275 7.53 1.98 -11.49
C ASP A 275 7.77 3.34 -10.86
N ASN A 276 7.42 4.41 -11.57
CA ASN A 276 7.61 5.79 -11.16
C ASN A 276 6.42 6.32 -10.36
N GLY A 277 5.24 5.71 -10.54
CA GLY A 277 3.97 6.22 -10.04
C GLY A 277 3.37 7.34 -10.89
N PHE A 278 4.04 7.75 -11.97
CA PHE A 278 3.57 8.77 -12.91
C PHE A 278 4.16 8.60 -14.31
N ILE A 279 3.53 9.24 -15.29
CA ILE A 279 4.04 9.47 -16.65
C ILE A 279 3.71 10.90 -17.09
N ILE A 280 4.55 11.48 -17.95
CA ILE A 280 4.33 12.80 -18.55
C ILE A 280 3.87 12.61 -19.99
N VAL A 281 2.79 13.29 -20.37
CA VAL A 281 2.29 13.31 -21.75
C VAL A 281 2.41 14.74 -22.27
N LYS A 282 3.30 14.93 -23.25
CA LYS A 282 3.53 16.23 -23.89
C LYS A 282 2.43 16.54 -24.89
N LYS A 283 1.98 17.80 -24.94
CA LYS A 283 0.95 18.29 -25.86
C LYS A 283 -0.30 17.41 -25.92
N LEU A 284 -0.75 16.94 -24.76
CA LEU A 284 -1.99 16.19 -24.67
C LEU A 284 -3.16 17.03 -25.20
N PHE A 285 -3.25 18.28 -24.73
CA PHE A 285 -4.17 19.26 -25.25
C PHE A 285 -3.42 20.20 -26.19
N ASP A 286 -4.02 20.49 -27.34
CA ASP A 286 -3.44 21.45 -28.27
C ASP A 286 -3.73 22.90 -27.88
N GLU A 287 -3.16 23.85 -28.63
CA GLU A 287 -3.32 25.27 -28.31
C GLU A 287 -4.77 25.76 -28.32
N GLU A 288 -5.62 25.18 -29.17
CA GLU A 288 -7.02 25.58 -29.28
C GLU A 288 -7.78 25.11 -28.03
N GLU A 289 -7.59 23.86 -27.63
CA GLU A 289 -8.15 23.29 -26.41
C GLU A 289 -7.67 24.08 -25.18
N VAL A 290 -6.37 24.41 -25.11
CA VAL A 290 -5.79 25.24 -24.04
C VAL A 290 -6.42 26.63 -23.98
N ARG A 291 -6.66 27.29 -25.13
CA ARG A 291 -7.35 28.59 -25.17
C ARG A 291 -8.78 28.49 -24.64
N LYS A 292 -9.51 27.42 -24.98
CA LYS A 292 -10.87 27.19 -24.47
C LYS A 292 -10.92 26.97 -22.96
N PHE A 293 -9.96 26.25 -22.40
CA PHE A 293 -9.86 26.11 -20.94
C PHE A 293 -9.65 27.44 -20.24
N LYS A 294 -8.68 28.24 -20.71
CA LYS A 294 -8.41 29.57 -20.14
C LYS A 294 -9.65 30.44 -20.16
N ARG A 295 -10.37 30.48 -21.29
CA ARG A 295 -11.63 31.22 -21.41
C ARG A 295 -12.68 30.78 -20.38
N CYS A 296 -12.88 29.48 -20.21
CA CYS A 296 -13.83 28.95 -19.24
C CYS A 296 -13.46 29.32 -17.79
N PHE A 297 -12.17 29.32 -17.44
CA PHE A 297 -11.71 29.68 -16.10
C PHE A 297 -11.67 31.19 -15.82
N GLU A 298 -11.41 32.01 -16.83
CA GLU A 298 -11.24 33.46 -16.68
C GLU A 298 -12.55 34.25 -16.80
N ASP A 299 -13.50 33.76 -17.62
CA ASP A 299 -14.69 34.54 -18.00
C ASP A 299 -15.97 34.13 -17.27
N THR A 300 -15.91 33.28 -16.23
CA THR A 300 -17.13 32.70 -15.65
C THR A 300 -17.36 33.01 -14.17
N GLU A 301 -18.50 33.68 -13.88
CA GLU A 301 -18.91 34.07 -12.52
C GLU A 301 -19.03 32.88 -11.55
N GLU A 302 -19.47 31.71 -12.01
CA GLU A 302 -19.62 30.55 -11.12
C GLU A 302 -18.29 30.02 -10.58
N VAL A 303 -17.20 30.10 -11.34
CA VAL A 303 -15.87 29.69 -10.86
C VAL A 303 -15.43 30.64 -9.74
N GLU A 304 -15.61 31.95 -9.93
CA GLU A 304 -15.30 32.95 -8.90
C GLU A 304 -16.22 32.83 -7.67
N ARG A 305 -17.51 32.49 -7.83
CA ARG A 305 -18.44 32.28 -6.71
C ARG A 305 -18.11 31.06 -5.85
N ASN A 306 -17.58 29.98 -6.45
CA ASN A 306 -17.27 28.73 -5.75
C ASN A 306 -15.79 28.59 -5.35
N LYS A 307 -15.08 29.71 -5.36
CA LYS A 307 -13.66 29.80 -5.07
C LYS A 307 -13.37 29.73 -3.57
N ILE A 308 -12.44 28.87 -3.21
CA ILE A 308 -11.94 28.67 -1.85
C ILE A 308 -10.54 29.24 -1.79
N ARG A 309 -10.30 30.19 -0.89
CA ARG A 309 -8.95 30.67 -0.59
C ARG A 309 -8.29 29.76 0.43
N VAL A 310 -7.10 29.30 0.09
CA VAL A 310 -6.29 28.41 0.93
C VAL A 310 -4.97 29.10 1.25
N ASP A 311 -4.66 29.22 2.54
CA ASP A 311 -3.39 29.77 3.02
C ASP A 311 -2.31 28.68 2.99
N ASP A 312 -1.13 29.01 2.47
CA ASP A 312 0.02 28.11 2.46
C ASP A 312 0.81 28.07 3.78
N SER A 313 0.27 28.70 4.83
CA SER A 313 0.83 28.91 6.16
C SER A 313 2.05 29.81 6.26
N LEU A 314 2.50 30.32 5.12
CA LEU A 314 3.55 31.33 5.01
C LEU A 314 2.95 32.69 4.63
N GLY A 315 1.62 32.83 4.76
CA GLY A 315 0.88 34.06 4.50
C GLY A 315 0.58 34.31 3.02
N ARG A 316 0.70 33.29 2.16
CA ARG A 316 0.34 33.37 0.74
C ARG A 316 -0.94 32.58 0.47
N GLU A 317 -1.74 33.08 -0.46
CA GLU A 317 -3.06 32.51 -0.77
C GLU A 317 -3.03 31.83 -2.13
N VAL A 318 -3.70 30.67 -2.24
CA VAL A 318 -4.06 30.05 -3.52
C VAL A 318 -5.57 29.87 -3.61
N ASP A 319 -6.07 29.99 -4.83
CA ASP A 319 -7.47 29.87 -5.13
C ASP A 319 -7.80 28.48 -5.69
N LEU A 320 -8.79 27.82 -5.11
CA LEU A 320 -9.22 26.48 -5.51
C LEU A 320 -10.74 26.45 -5.78
N THR A 321 -11.15 25.75 -6.83
CA THR A 321 -12.56 25.49 -7.12
C THR A 321 -12.73 24.00 -7.38
N VAL A 322 -13.65 23.35 -6.66
CA VAL A 322 -13.85 21.89 -6.72
C VAL A 322 -15.29 21.56 -7.07
N TRP A 323 -15.48 20.63 -8.00
CA TRP A 323 -16.78 20.07 -8.35
C TRP A 323 -16.71 18.55 -8.44
N ASN A 324 -17.81 17.90 -8.11
CA ASN A 324 -17.92 16.44 -7.97
C ASN A 324 -18.38 15.74 -9.25
N HIS A 325 -19.06 16.44 -10.15
CA HIS A 325 -19.59 15.87 -11.40
C HIS A 325 -19.13 16.65 -12.62
N PRO A 326 -18.70 15.99 -13.70
CA PRO A 326 -18.39 16.68 -14.94
C PRO A 326 -19.68 17.19 -15.60
N GLY A 327 -19.72 18.50 -15.87
CA GLY A 327 -20.83 19.15 -16.56
C GLY A 327 -20.80 18.97 -18.08
N ASN A 328 -21.60 19.76 -18.78
CA ASN A 328 -21.61 19.82 -20.24
C ASN A 328 -20.79 20.98 -20.83
N ASP A 329 -20.09 21.73 -19.98
CA ASP A 329 -19.14 22.77 -20.40
C ASP A 329 -17.80 22.17 -20.87
N VAL A 330 -16.90 23.03 -21.40
CA VAL A 330 -15.56 22.66 -21.89
C VAL A 330 -14.77 21.78 -20.90
N THR A 331 -14.81 22.07 -19.59
CA THR A 331 -14.05 21.28 -18.60
C THR A 331 -14.68 19.91 -18.35
N GLY A 332 -16.01 19.82 -18.44
CA GLY A 332 -16.77 18.57 -18.40
C GLY A 332 -16.55 17.72 -19.65
N MET A 333 -16.40 18.34 -20.83
CA MET A 333 -15.98 17.63 -22.05
C MET A 333 -14.57 17.08 -21.91
N ALA A 334 -13.64 17.82 -21.33
CA ALA A 334 -12.29 17.34 -21.08
C ALA A 334 -12.24 16.16 -20.10
N ALA A 335 -13.03 16.19 -19.03
CA ALA A 335 -13.16 15.09 -18.07
C ALA A 335 -13.83 13.83 -18.64
N ARG A 336 -14.47 13.93 -19.81
CA ARG A 336 -15.15 12.82 -20.51
C ARG A 336 -14.51 12.44 -21.84
N SER A 337 -13.54 13.24 -22.29
CA SER A 337 -12.74 13.03 -23.50
C SER A 337 -11.91 11.76 -23.37
N GLU A 338 -11.34 11.26 -24.45
CA GLU A 338 -10.40 10.14 -24.34
C GLU A 338 -9.02 10.62 -23.85
N LYS A 339 -8.72 11.93 -23.91
CA LYS A 339 -7.48 12.61 -23.47
C LYS A 339 -7.34 12.84 -21.94
N ILE A 340 -7.76 11.91 -21.08
CA ILE A 340 -7.93 12.17 -19.62
C ILE A 340 -6.62 12.22 -18.81
N ILE A 341 -6.34 13.29 -18.02
CA ILE A 341 -5.09 13.44 -17.21
C ILE A 341 -5.23 14.26 -15.88
N ASN A 342 -4.27 14.11 -14.94
CA ASN A 342 -4.14 14.84 -13.66
C ASN A 342 -3.00 15.90 -13.74
N ALA A 343 -2.78 16.72 -12.70
CA ALA A 343 -1.63 17.64 -12.68
C ALA A 343 -0.97 17.75 -11.29
N ALA A 344 0.37 17.77 -11.26
CA ALA A 344 1.19 18.12 -10.08
C ALA A 344 2.54 18.72 -10.57
N GLU A 345 3.21 19.54 -9.75
CA GLU A 345 4.47 20.21 -10.14
C GLU A 345 5.72 19.49 -9.65
N LYS A 346 5.64 18.79 -8.52
CA LYS A 346 6.75 18.02 -7.96
C LYS A 346 6.24 16.67 -7.53
N VAL A 347 6.98 15.64 -7.85
CA VAL A 347 6.64 14.27 -7.48
C VAL A 347 7.85 13.56 -6.90
N LEU A 348 7.62 12.70 -5.91
CA LEU A 348 8.66 11.84 -5.39
C LEU A 348 8.58 10.49 -6.12
N LYS A 349 9.49 10.27 -7.08
CA LYS A 349 9.43 9.13 -8.00
C LYS A 349 9.47 7.80 -7.25
N GLY A 350 8.53 6.91 -7.58
CA GLY A 350 8.37 5.60 -6.97
C GLY A 350 7.69 5.61 -5.60
N SER A 351 7.28 6.78 -5.07
CA SER A 351 6.63 6.86 -3.75
C SER A 351 5.25 6.21 -3.69
N ASN A 352 4.59 5.99 -4.84
CA ASN A 352 3.36 5.18 -4.95
C ASN A 352 3.50 3.77 -4.36
N LYS A 353 4.73 3.23 -4.34
CA LYS A 353 5.05 1.91 -3.78
C LYS A 353 5.09 1.91 -2.24
N CYS A 354 5.04 3.06 -1.58
CA CYS A 354 5.00 3.15 -0.11
C CYS A 354 3.65 2.71 0.48
N GLY A 355 2.61 2.61 -0.35
CA GLY A 355 1.24 2.37 0.10
C GLY A 355 0.65 3.59 0.83
N CYS A 356 -0.35 3.34 1.68
CA CYS A 356 -1.05 4.41 2.42
C CYS A 356 -0.13 5.09 3.45
N ILE A 357 0.07 6.40 3.27
CA ILE A 357 0.78 7.28 4.21
C ILE A 357 -0.26 8.06 5.02
N GLU A 358 -0.05 8.12 6.34
CA GLU A 358 -0.90 8.89 7.24
C GLU A 358 -0.83 10.38 6.91
N HIS A 359 -1.98 11.05 7.03
CA HIS A 359 -2.08 12.50 6.87
C HIS A 359 -2.44 13.15 8.20
N SER A 360 -1.96 14.38 8.40
CA SER A 360 -2.29 15.23 9.54
C SER A 360 -2.55 16.66 9.06
N MET A 361 -3.26 17.44 9.88
CA MET A 361 -3.42 18.86 9.63
C MET A 361 -2.10 19.57 9.92
N VAL A 362 -1.47 20.07 8.87
CA VAL A 362 -0.29 20.93 8.97
C VAL A 362 -0.68 22.28 8.41
N ALA A 363 -0.69 23.27 9.32
CA ALA A 363 -0.77 24.66 8.95
C ALA A 363 -2.03 25.00 8.10
N GLY A 364 -3.16 24.41 8.50
CA GLY A 364 -4.48 24.62 7.87
C GLY A 364 -4.79 23.70 6.69
N GLN A 365 -3.86 22.84 6.28
CA GLN A 365 -4.04 21.89 5.18
C GLN A 365 -3.81 20.44 5.63
N THR A 366 -4.51 19.51 4.98
CA THR A 366 -4.23 18.08 5.15
C THR A 366 -2.93 17.73 4.41
N ALA A 367 -1.89 17.32 5.13
CA ALA A 367 -0.58 16.98 4.58
C ALA A 367 -0.14 15.57 4.99
N ALA A 368 0.61 14.89 4.14
CA ALA A 368 1.24 13.62 4.48
C ALA A 368 2.24 13.78 5.64
N ASP A 369 2.42 12.73 6.46
CA ASP A 369 3.38 12.68 7.56
C ASP A 369 4.75 13.23 7.14
N ILE A 370 5.09 14.41 7.68
CA ILE A 370 6.26 15.19 7.26
C ILE A 370 7.56 14.49 7.60
N ASP A 371 7.62 13.79 8.74
CA ASP A 371 8.82 13.06 9.12
C ASP A 371 9.04 11.89 8.16
N ARG A 372 7.97 11.18 7.79
CA ARG A 372 8.05 10.12 6.78
C ARG A 372 8.43 10.67 5.40
N VAL A 373 7.85 11.79 4.99
CA VAL A 373 8.19 12.48 3.73
C VAL A 373 9.66 12.90 3.73
N ARG A 374 10.19 13.41 4.86
CA ARG A 374 11.61 13.78 5.01
C ARG A 374 12.52 12.58 4.83
N GLU A 375 12.18 11.43 5.42
CA GLU A 375 12.96 10.21 5.26
C GLU A 375 12.87 9.63 3.84
N LEU A 376 11.69 9.71 3.20
CA LEU A 376 11.51 9.28 1.82
C LEU A 376 12.32 10.15 0.84
N LYS A 377 12.41 11.46 1.05
CA LYS A 377 13.24 12.37 0.25
C LYS A 377 14.75 12.04 0.28
N LYS A 378 15.22 11.32 1.31
CA LYS A 378 16.61 10.84 1.37
C LYS A 378 16.84 9.60 0.51
N LYS A 379 15.77 8.84 0.21
CA LYS A 379 15.84 7.55 -0.50
C LYS A 379 15.30 7.60 -1.92
N LEU A 380 14.44 8.56 -2.24
CA LEU A 380 13.75 8.67 -3.52
C LEU A 380 14.11 9.98 -4.23
N GLU A 381 14.12 9.92 -5.55
CA GLU A 381 14.38 11.06 -6.43
C GLU A 381 13.18 12.04 -6.38
N LEU A 382 13.45 13.30 -6.01
CA LEU A 382 12.50 14.39 -6.17
C LEU A 382 12.57 14.89 -7.61
N VAL A 383 11.50 14.68 -8.37
CA VAL A 383 11.40 15.12 -9.76
C VAL A 383 10.60 16.42 -9.80
N HIS A 384 11.21 17.44 -10.40
CA HIS A 384 10.54 18.68 -10.77
C HIS A 384 9.87 18.48 -12.13
N VAL A 385 8.56 18.59 -12.18
CA VAL A 385 7.76 18.38 -13.37
C VAL A 385 7.46 19.73 -14.00
N GLU A 386 8.15 20.03 -15.09
CA GLU A 386 7.90 21.21 -15.91
C GLU A 386 6.94 20.84 -17.06
N LEU A 387 5.81 21.54 -17.08
CA LEU A 387 4.72 21.34 -18.05
C LEU A 387 4.53 22.63 -18.85
N GLU A 388 4.59 22.50 -20.17
CA GLU A 388 4.13 23.54 -21.08
C GLU A 388 2.59 23.54 -21.15
N PRO A 389 1.95 24.64 -21.57
CA PRO A 389 0.52 24.65 -21.80
C PRO A 389 0.10 23.51 -22.74
N GLY A 390 -0.78 22.64 -22.25
CA GLY A 390 -1.25 21.45 -22.98
C GLY A 390 -0.52 20.15 -22.62
N ASP A 391 0.63 20.23 -21.94
CA ASP A 391 1.24 19.07 -21.30
C ASP A 391 0.43 18.61 -20.08
N ALA A 392 0.62 17.35 -19.69
CA ALA A 392 -0.16 16.78 -18.62
C ALA A 392 0.61 15.67 -17.87
N LEU A 393 0.32 15.51 -16.58
CA LEU A 393 0.98 14.54 -15.68
C LEU A 393 -0.04 13.50 -15.18
N ILE A 394 0.08 12.26 -15.63
CA ILE A 394 -0.77 11.18 -15.11
C ILE A 394 -0.05 10.57 -13.91
N PHE A 395 -0.67 10.58 -12.74
CA PHE A 395 -0.05 10.03 -11.52
C PHE A 395 -1.00 9.20 -10.65
N SER A 396 -0.40 8.29 -9.88
CA SER A 396 -1.08 7.43 -8.91
C SER A 396 -1.57 8.23 -7.71
N CYS A 397 -2.75 7.90 -7.17
CA CYS A 397 -3.26 8.52 -5.95
C CYS A 397 -2.37 8.29 -4.70
N ASN A 398 -1.46 7.31 -4.74
CA ASN A 398 -0.47 7.09 -3.69
C ASN A 398 0.86 7.81 -3.93
N LEU A 399 1.04 8.49 -5.06
CA LEU A 399 2.26 9.23 -5.34
C LEU A 399 2.34 10.47 -4.45
N LEU A 400 3.41 10.61 -3.67
CA LEU A 400 3.70 11.84 -2.96
C LEU A 400 4.02 12.95 -3.97
N HIS A 401 3.25 14.02 -3.90
CA HIS A 401 3.37 15.17 -4.78
C HIS A 401 3.12 16.47 -4.01
N CYS A 402 3.67 17.56 -4.52
CA CYS A 402 3.37 18.91 -4.02
C CYS A 402 3.54 19.95 -5.13
N SER A 403 3.07 21.16 -4.88
CA SER A 403 3.37 22.35 -5.68
C SER A 403 4.26 23.32 -4.92
N GLY A 404 5.06 24.09 -5.65
CA GLY A 404 5.73 25.27 -5.14
C GLY A 404 4.81 26.51 -5.21
N PRO A 405 5.18 27.59 -4.52
CA PRO A 405 4.52 28.87 -4.71
C PRO A 405 4.82 29.42 -6.11
N ASN A 406 3.82 30.06 -6.73
CA ASN A 406 4.05 30.81 -7.97
C ASN A 406 4.72 32.14 -7.63
N ASN A 407 6.03 32.23 -7.88
CA ASN A 407 6.82 33.45 -7.67
C ASN A 407 7.03 34.24 -8.95
N SER A 408 6.35 33.89 -10.05
CA SER A 408 6.44 34.61 -11.32
C SER A 408 5.35 35.69 -11.44
N ASP A 409 5.55 36.61 -12.37
CA ASP A 409 4.55 37.59 -12.81
C ASP A 409 3.46 36.98 -13.70
N ARG A 410 3.57 35.70 -14.04
CA ARG A 410 2.64 34.98 -14.90
C ARG A 410 1.65 34.17 -14.06
N ARG A 411 0.37 34.31 -14.36
CA ARG A 411 -0.68 33.46 -13.77
C ARG A 411 -0.52 32.03 -14.27
N ARG A 412 -0.70 31.06 -13.37
CA ARG A 412 -0.70 29.64 -13.68
C ARG A 412 -2.08 29.04 -13.41
N TRP A 413 -2.66 28.40 -14.42
CA TRP A 413 -3.85 27.56 -14.27
C TRP A 413 -3.44 26.10 -14.25
N ALA A 414 -3.98 25.32 -13.31
CA ALA A 414 -3.84 23.87 -13.28
C ALA A 414 -5.24 23.26 -13.21
N TYR A 415 -5.51 22.29 -14.10
CA TYR A 415 -6.76 21.55 -14.09
C TYR A 415 -6.48 20.11 -13.66
N LEU A 416 -7.14 19.67 -12.59
CA LEU A 416 -6.99 18.33 -12.04
C LEU A 416 -8.29 17.56 -12.26
N MET A 417 -8.15 16.34 -12.78
CA MET A 417 -9.23 15.37 -12.86
C MET A 417 -8.86 14.18 -11.96
N CYS A 418 -9.85 13.52 -11.38
CA CYS A 418 -9.64 12.35 -10.53
C CYS A 418 -10.62 11.26 -10.93
N TYR A 419 -10.13 10.03 -11.07
CA TYR A 419 -10.94 8.89 -11.48
C TYR A 419 -10.86 7.77 -10.47
N ASN A 420 -11.96 7.02 -10.40
CA ASN A 420 -12.04 5.83 -9.59
C ASN A 420 -12.73 4.72 -10.38
N THR A 421 -12.37 3.46 -10.11
CA THR A 421 -13.01 2.33 -10.77
C THR A 421 -14.39 2.07 -10.16
N ARG A 422 -15.33 1.56 -10.96
CA ARG A 422 -16.67 1.15 -10.49
C ARG A 422 -16.60 0.19 -9.29
N HIS A 423 -15.61 -0.70 -9.30
CA HIS A 423 -15.42 -1.70 -8.24
C HIS A 423 -14.88 -1.11 -6.92
N ASN A 424 -14.27 0.08 -6.96
CA ASN A 424 -13.72 0.81 -5.82
C ASN A 424 -14.61 1.99 -5.36
N ASN A 425 -15.93 1.87 -5.50
CA ASN A 425 -16.89 2.86 -5.02
C ASN A 425 -16.70 3.15 -3.51
N PRO A 426 -16.68 4.43 -3.05
CA PRO A 426 -16.55 4.77 -1.64
C PRO A 426 -17.57 4.05 -0.77
N VAL A 427 -17.10 3.56 0.38
CA VAL A 427 -17.97 2.88 1.35
C VAL A 427 -18.67 3.90 2.25
N LYS A 428 -17.91 4.88 2.76
CA LYS A 428 -18.46 5.93 3.60
C LYS A 428 -19.12 6.96 2.69
N VAL A 429 -20.40 7.23 2.94
CA VAL A 429 -21.10 8.34 2.27
C VAL A 429 -20.43 9.64 2.74
N HIS A 430 -20.01 10.45 1.78
CA HIS A 430 -19.30 11.70 2.01
C HIS A 430 -19.71 12.71 0.94
N HIS A 431 -19.25 13.97 1.05
CA HIS A 431 -19.48 14.98 0.01
C HIS A 431 -18.82 14.65 -1.33
N HIS A 432 -17.91 13.66 -1.39
CA HIS A 432 -17.34 13.18 -2.65
C HIS A 432 -18.29 12.19 -3.34
N PRO A 433 -18.34 12.21 -4.68
CA PRO A 433 -19.32 11.44 -5.43
C PRO A 433 -19.10 9.94 -5.26
N CYS A 434 -20.20 9.21 -5.06
CA CYS A 434 -20.23 7.79 -5.35
C CYS A 434 -20.20 7.57 -6.88
N TYR A 435 -19.96 6.33 -7.28
CA TYR A 435 -19.86 5.93 -8.68
C TYR A 435 -21.02 6.49 -9.50
N THR A 436 -20.67 7.35 -10.45
CA THR A 436 -21.57 7.90 -11.45
C THR A 436 -21.01 7.49 -12.81
N PRO A 437 -21.80 6.84 -13.67
CA PRO A 437 -21.34 6.47 -15.01
C PRO A 437 -20.84 7.68 -15.80
N ILE A 438 -19.67 7.53 -16.42
CA ILE A 438 -19.10 8.56 -17.29
C ILE A 438 -19.47 8.23 -18.73
N ASN A 439 -20.22 9.12 -19.37
CA ASN A 439 -20.50 9.05 -20.81
C ASN A 439 -19.29 9.59 -21.57
N LYS A 440 -18.49 8.69 -22.15
CA LYS A 440 -17.33 9.09 -22.96
C LYS A 440 -17.77 9.89 -24.18
N VAL A 441 -17.00 10.91 -24.52
CA VAL A 441 -17.20 11.72 -25.73
C VAL A 441 -15.97 11.61 -26.64
N PRO A 442 -16.10 11.81 -27.97
CA PRO A 442 -14.97 11.84 -28.87
C PRO A 442 -13.96 12.93 -28.49
N ASN A 443 -12.69 12.75 -28.84
CA ASN A 443 -11.64 13.77 -28.57
C ASN A 443 -11.95 15.14 -29.19
N THR A 444 -12.68 15.17 -30.32
CA THR A 444 -13.08 16.41 -30.98
C THR A 444 -14.11 17.20 -30.19
N ALA A 445 -14.81 16.59 -29.22
CA ALA A 445 -15.87 17.22 -28.46
C ALA A 445 -15.41 18.48 -27.69
N ILE A 446 -14.14 18.57 -27.27
CA ILE A 446 -13.61 19.77 -26.61
C ILE A 446 -13.57 20.95 -27.60
N LYS A 447 -13.14 20.68 -28.84
CA LYS A 447 -13.08 21.67 -29.92
C LYS A 447 -14.44 22.03 -30.47
N GLU A 448 -15.38 21.09 -30.45
CA GLU A 448 -16.76 21.33 -30.88
C GLU A 448 -17.60 21.99 -29.77
N CYS A 449 -17.18 21.91 -28.51
CA CYS A 449 -17.91 22.51 -27.40
C CYS A 449 -17.86 24.05 -27.45
N GLU A 450 -19.03 24.66 -27.64
CA GLU A 450 -19.23 26.11 -27.56
C GLU A 450 -19.82 26.55 -26.22
N ASN A 451 -20.12 25.61 -25.33
CA ASN A 451 -20.61 25.89 -23.99
C ASN A 451 -19.44 26.17 -23.03
N TYR A 452 -19.19 27.45 -22.74
CA TYR A 452 -18.14 27.89 -21.82
C TYR A 452 -18.65 28.19 -20.40
N THR A 453 -19.94 28.50 -20.25
CA THR A 453 -20.48 29.15 -19.05
C THR A 453 -21.69 28.46 -18.44
N ASP A 454 -22.37 27.56 -19.18
CA ASP A 454 -23.45 26.75 -18.63
C ASP A 454 -22.87 25.52 -17.93
N PHE A 455 -22.74 25.66 -16.62
CA PHE A 455 -22.26 24.62 -15.71
C PHE A 455 -23.37 23.71 -15.18
N THR A 456 -24.57 23.74 -15.76
CA THR A 456 -25.65 22.83 -15.39
C THR A 456 -25.16 21.38 -15.42
N GLY A 457 -25.39 20.66 -14.30
CA GLY A 457 -24.92 19.29 -14.11
C GLY A 457 -23.58 19.16 -13.38
N LYS A 458 -22.83 20.26 -13.17
CA LYS A 458 -21.77 20.28 -12.16
C LYS A 458 -22.37 20.39 -10.78
N GLN A 459 -21.87 19.56 -9.86
CA GLN A 459 -22.15 19.70 -8.44
C GLN A 459 -20.90 20.29 -7.77
N PHE A 460 -20.89 21.61 -7.58
CA PHE A 460 -19.83 22.28 -6.83
C PHE A 460 -19.87 21.84 -5.37
N MET A 461 -18.68 21.71 -4.77
CA MET A 461 -18.56 21.48 -3.34
C MET A 461 -18.84 22.79 -2.60
N ASP A 462 -19.70 22.77 -1.57
CA ASP A 462 -19.86 23.93 -0.70
C ASP A 462 -18.56 24.15 0.08
N PRO A 463 -17.89 25.30 -0.08
CA PRO A 463 -16.68 25.63 0.67
C PRO A 463 -16.85 25.46 2.19
N LYS A 464 -18.04 25.76 2.73
CA LYS A 464 -18.32 25.72 4.18
C LYS A 464 -18.42 24.30 4.74
N GLU A 465 -18.62 23.30 3.89
CA GLU A 465 -18.76 21.89 4.28
C GLU A 465 -17.46 21.09 4.12
N ASN A 466 -16.37 21.75 3.70
CA ASN A 466 -15.09 21.08 3.46
C ASN A 466 -14.25 20.95 4.75
N SER A 467 -14.06 19.71 5.22
CA SER A 467 -13.26 19.40 6.41
C SER A 467 -11.75 19.24 6.14
N THR A 468 -11.31 19.27 4.87
CA THR A 468 -9.91 19.03 4.48
C THR A 468 -9.06 20.30 4.42
N ILE A 469 -9.73 21.47 4.43
CA ILE A 469 -9.14 22.80 4.28
C ILE A 469 -9.85 23.74 5.27
N ILE A 470 -9.10 24.56 5.99
CA ILE A 470 -9.69 25.63 6.81
C ILE A 470 -10.04 26.81 5.91
N VAL A 471 -11.33 27.06 5.72
CA VAL A 471 -11.85 28.21 4.95
C VAL A 471 -11.82 29.47 5.83
N LYS A 472 -11.34 30.59 5.27
CA LYS A 472 -11.44 31.93 5.89
C LYS A 472 -12.73 32.63 5.50
#